data_AF-A0A2N2SJM7-F1
#
_entry.id   AF-A0A2N2SJM7-F1
#
_cell.length_a   1.000
_cell.length_b   1.000
_cell.length_c   1.000
_cell.angle_alpha   90.00
_cell.angle_beta   90.00
_cell.angle_gamma   90.00
#
_symmetry.space_group_name_H-M   'P 1'
#
loop_
_entity.id
_entity.type
_entity.pdbx_description
1 polymer ?
#
loop_
_entity_poly.entity_id
_entity_poly.type
_entity_poly.pdbx_seq_one_letter_code
_entity_poly.pdbx_strand_id
1 'polypeptide(L)' 'VALSNVLDWARPQELPVIVIPGADHFFHGKLHLIRDLIARNVAAAAPRG' A
#
# COMPACT_ATOMS: atom_id res chain seq x y z
N VAL A 1 -3.52 9.40 11.19
CA VAL A 1 -4.76 9.28 10.37
C VAL A 1 -5.42 7.95 10.69
N ALA A 2 -6.75 7.88 10.76
CA ALA A 2 -7.48 6.63 11.03
C ALA A 2 -7.52 5.72 9.79
N LEU A 3 -7.39 4.40 9.97
CA LEU A 3 -7.47 3.42 8.88
C LEU A 3 -8.81 3.48 8.14
N SER A 4 -9.91 3.76 8.85
CA SER A 4 -11.26 3.91 8.25
C SER A 4 -11.28 4.92 7.12
N ASN A 5 -10.59 6.06 7.28
CA ASN A 5 -10.55 7.11 6.25
C ASN A 5 -9.93 6.61 4.94
N VAL A 6 -8.92 5.73 5.02
CA VAL A 6 -8.27 5.14 3.83
C VAL A 6 -9.21 4.14 3.17
N LEU A 7 -9.90 3.31 3.95
CA LEU A 7 -10.83 2.31 3.41
C LEU A 7 -12.05 2.95 2.75
N ASP A 8 -12.59 4.02 3.34
CA ASP A 8 -13.74 4.73 2.79
C ASP A 8 -13.40 5.46 1.50
N TRP A 9 -12.17 5.97 1.37
CA TRP A 9 -11.66 6.53 0.11
C TRP A 9 -11.42 5.45 -0.96
N ALA A 10 -10.87 4.29 -0.59
CA ALA A 10 -10.51 3.23 -1.53
C ALA A 10 -11.72 2.47 -2.11
N ARG A 11 -12.77 2.26 -1.30
CA ARG A 11 -13.94 1.44 -1.65
C ARG A 11 -14.67 1.84 -2.94
N PRO A 12 -15.05 3.11 -3.20
CA PRO A 12 -15.83 3.48 -4.39
C PRO A 12 -15.10 3.23 -5.72
N GLN A 13 -13.79 3.04 -5.69
CA GLN A 13 -12.93 2.81 -6.84
C GLN A 13 -12.22 1.45 -6.78
N GLU A 14 -12.68 0.55 -5.91
CA GLU A 14 -12.19 -0.83 -5.75
C GLU A 14 -10.66 -0.94 -5.62
N LEU A 15 -10.02 0.06 -5.00
CA LEU A 15 -8.57 0.05 -4.86
C LEU A 15 -8.11 -1.00 -3.85
N PRO A 16 -7.07 -1.80 -4.19
CA PRO A 16 -6.43 -2.68 -3.22
C PRO A 16 -5.67 -1.85 -2.18
N VAL A 17 -5.81 -2.23 -0.91
CA VAL A 17 -5.12 -1.59 0.22
C VAL A 17 -4.26 -2.64 0.94
N ILE A 18 -2.98 -2.32 1.17
CA ILE A 18 -2.05 -3.13 1.95
C ILE A 18 -1.72 -2.39 3.24
N VAL A 19 -1.86 -3.06 4.39
CA VAL A 19 -1.57 -2.49 5.71
C VAL A 19 -0.22 -3.01 6.21
N ILE A 20 0.65 -2.11 6.68
CA ILE A 20 1.92 -2.44 7.35
C ILE A 20 1.80 -2.09 8.84
N PRO A 21 1.61 -3.08 9.73
CA PRO A 21 1.48 -2.82 11.16
C PRO A 21 2.73 -2.20 11.78
N GLY A 22 2.53 -1.22 12.68
CA GLY A 22 3.61 -0.54 13.39
C GLY A 22 4.44 0.42 12.54
N ALA A 23 3.98 0.77 11.34
CA ALA A 23 4.53 1.89 10.59
C ALA A 23 4.06 3.21 11.23
N ASP A 24 4.99 4.15 11.41
CA ASP A 24 4.72 5.52 11.83
C ASP A 24 4.72 6.48 10.63
N HIS A 25 4.59 7.79 10.89
CA HIS A 25 4.60 8.82 9.85
C HIS A 25 5.91 8.87 9.04
N PHE A 26 7.02 8.33 9.56
CA PHE A 26 8.33 8.32 8.91
C PHE A 26 8.69 6.94 8.36
N PHE A 27 7.85 5.93 8.56
CA PHE A 27 8.09 4.55 8.16
C PHE A 27 9.40 3.96 8.73
N HIS A 28 9.77 4.34 9.95
CA HIS A 28 11.01 3.87 10.57
C HIS A 28 11.07 2.34 10.62
N GLY A 29 12.15 1.78 10.06
CA GLY A 29 12.34 0.33 9.98
C GLY A 29 11.36 -0.40 9.06
N LYS A 30 10.57 0.30 8.23
CA LYS A 30 9.58 -0.31 7.31
C LYS A 30 9.85 -0.05 5.82
N LEU A 31 10.81 0.82 5.48
CA LEU A 31 11.13 1.15 4.09
C LEU A 31 11.46 -0.08 3.21
N HIS A 32 12.12 -1.10 3.78
CA HIS A 32 12.42 -2.33 3.05
C HIS A 32 11.16 -3.12 2.69
N LEU A 33 10.17 -3.17 3.58
CA LEU A 33 8.87 -3.81 3.31
C LEU A 33 8.12 -3.04 2.22
N ILE A 34 8.11 -1.71 2.29
CA ILE A 34 7.47 -0.85 1.29
C ILE A 34 8.09 -1.08 -0.09
N ARG A 35 9.42 -1.06 -0.19
CA ARG A 35 10.15 -1.37 -1.44
C ARG A 35 9.73 -2.72 -2.01
N ASP A 36 9.74 -3.77 -1.20
CA ASP A 36 9.44 -5.13 -1.66
C ASP A 36 7.98 -5.28 -2.10
N LEU A 37 7.05 -4.62 -1.40
CA LEU A 37 5.64 -4.57 -1.78
C LEU A 37 5.44 -3.82 -3.10
N ILE A 38 6.10 -2.67 -3.29
CA ILE A 38 6.06 -1.93 -4.55
C ILE A 38 6.60 -2.79 -5.69
N ALA A 39 7.79 -3.39 -5.52
CA ALA A 39 8.42 -4.22 -6.55
C ALA A 39 7.51 -5.39 -6.99
N ARG A 40 6.84 -6.04 -6.04
CA ARG A 40 5.91 -7.14 -6.34
C ARG A 40 4.65 -6.69 -7.07
N ASN A 41 4.05 -5.56 -6.67
CA ASN A 41 2.73 -5.16 -7.14
C ASN A 41 2.78 -4.26 -8.39
N VAL A 42 3.82 -3.45 -8.57
CA VAL A 42 3.98 -2.60 -9.76
C VAL A 42 4.42 -3.42 -10.99
N ALA A 43 5.29 -4.42 -10.80
CA ALA A 43 5.65 -5.33 -11.89
C ALA A 43 4.44 -6.16 -12.38
N ALA A 44 3.50 -6.48 -11.49
CA ALA A 44 2.26 -7.20 -11.84
C ALA A 44 1.22 -6.31 -12.54
N ALA A 45 1.28 -4.99 -12.33
CA ALA A 45 0.35 -4.01 -12.92
C ALA A 45 0.81 -3.45 -14.28
N ALA A 46 2.04 -3.75 -14.72
CA ALA A 46 2.47 -3.43 -16.07
C ALA A 46 1.54 -4.15 -17.07
N PRO A 47 1.07 -3.47 -18.14
CA PRO A 47 0.23 -4.11 -19.14
C PRO A 47 0.99 -5.32 -19.68
N ARG A 48 0.43 -6.52 -19.46
CA ARG A 48 0.79 -7.66 -20.30
C ARG A 48 0.33 -7.26 -21.69
N GLY A 49 1.26 -7.20 -22.64
CA GLY A 49 0.97 -6.84 -24.03
C GLY A 49 -0.22 -7.61 -24.60
#